data_AF-A0A6P0Y5P3-F1
#
_entry.id   AF-A0A6P0Y5P3-F1
#
_cell.length_a   1.000
_cell.length_b   1.000
_cell.length_c   1.000
_cell.angle_alpha   90.00
_cell.angle_beta   90.00
_cell.angle_gamma   90.00
#
_symmetry.space_group_name_H-M   'P 1'
#
loop_
_entity.id
_entity.type
_entity.pdbx_description
1 polymer ?
#
loop_
_entity_poly.entity_id
_entity_poly.type
_entity_poly.pdbx_seq_one_letter_code
_entity_poly.pdbx_strand_id
1 'polypeptide(L)'
;MSDRNPSPTNRQLLIILGIFTAIIVIMISFVSLLVDWAITQIPISWEQKLGALVVPVYEQKAKDSPQQEILNSLLDRLESKLDNKLTEKRDYRVIYIPEKNVNAFAIPGDVIGIFEGLVKEVKSENELMMILGHELGHFANRDHLRSLGKTLAIRVAIASISGDNATLANTVGVVIENISNARYSQSQEYQADEFGLMLLNKTYGHVTGATDFFKNLKEQEKLSWDFFSSHPAGEKRVKRLEKLIKQKQYKLGEYSDLEPNLQFSDREIFRN
;
A
#
# COMPACT_ATOMS: atom_id res chain seq x y z
N MET A 1 7.46 5.61 -65.16
CA MET A 1 8.40 5.40 -64.05
C MET A 1 7.60 4.76 -62.92
N SER A 2 7.90 3.52 -62.56
CA SER A 2 7.26 2.86 -61.40
C SER A 2 7.74 3.57 -60.14
N ASP A 3 6.78 3.98 -59.29
CA ASP A 3 7.07 4.62 -58.02
C ASP A 3 7.87 3.65 -57.16
N ARG A 4 9.13 4.01 -56.86
CA ARG A 4 10.09 3.12 -56.19
C ARG A 4 9.80 3.00 -54.68
N ASN A 5 8.84 3.77 -54.15
CA ASN A 5 8.48 3.76 -52.74
C ASN A 5 6.96 3.94 -52.54
N PRO A 6 6.15 2.91 -52.85
CA PRO A 6 4.71 2.99 -52.65
C PRO A 6 4.38 3.17 -51.16
N SER A 7 3.38 4.00 -50.86
CA SER A 7 2.92 4.23 -49.49
C SER A 7 2.56 2.92 -48.77
N PRO A 8 2.92 2.77 -47.48
CA PRO A 8 2.63 1.55 -46.73
C PRO A 8 1.13 1.30 -46.66
N THR A 9 0.74 0.05 -46.85
CA THR A 9 -0.64 -0.39 -46.69
C THR A 9 -1.07 -0.33 -45.21
N ASN A 10 -2.38 -0.19 -44.95
CA ASN A 10 -2.93 -0.22 -43.58
C ASN A 10 -2.49 -1.48 -42.81
N ARG A 11 -2.37 -2.63 -43.49
CA ARG A 11 -1.88 -3.87 -42.89
C ARG A 11 -0.41 -3.76 -42.43
N GLN A 12 0.45 -3.16 -43.24
CA GLN A 12 1.85 -2.94 -42.87
C GLN A 12 1.98 -1.95 -41.70
N LEU A 13 1.18 -0.87 -41.71
CA LEU A 13 1.12 0.07 -40.59
C LEU A 13 0.67 -0.62 -39.28
N LEU A 14 -0.36 -1.47 -39.33
CA LEU A 14 -0.82 -2.24 -38.16
C LEU A 14 0.23 -3.23 -37.66
N ILE A 15 0.97 -3.90 -38.55
CA ILE A 15 2.06 -4.81 -38.17
C ILE A 15 3.19 -4.04 -37.47
N ILE A 16 3.62 -2.90 -38.03
CA ILE A 16 4.66 -2.06 -37.43
C ILE A 16 4.21 -1.56 -36.06
N LEU A 17 2.97 -1.06 -35.94
CA LEU A 17 2.42 -0.62 -34.66
C LEU A 17 2.35 -1.76 -33.64
N GLY A 18 1.96 -2.96 -34.07
CA GLY A 18 1.92 -4.15 -33.22
C GLY A 18 3.30 -4.55 -32.71
N ILE A 19 4.31 -4.58 -33.58
CA ILE A 19 5.71 -4.86 -33.21
C ILE A 19 6.23 -3.81 -32.24
N PHE A 20 6.03 -2.53 -32.54
CA PHE A 20 6.46 -1.43 -31.69
C PHE A 20 5.83 -1.50 -30.29
N THR A 21 4.51 -1.77 -30.23
CA THR A 21 3.79 -1.95 -28.97
C THR A 21 4.32 -3.15 -28.19
N ALA A 22 4.56 -4.28 -28.86
CA ALA A 22 5.11 -5.47 -28.22
C ALA A 22 6.51 -5.21 -27.62
N ILE A 23 7.38 -4.50 -28.34
CA ILE A 23 8.71 -4.11 -27.84
C ILE A 23 8.59 -3.26 -26.57
N ILE A 24 7.69 -2.27 -26.57
CA ILE A 24 7.45 -1.43 -25.38
C ILE A 24 7.00 -2.28 -24.19
N VAL A 25 6.04 -3.20 -24.39
CA VAL A 25 5.54 -4.08 -23.32
C VAL A 25 6.65 -4.98 -22.78
N ILE A 26 7.48 -5.55 -23.65
CA ILE A 26 8.63 -6.38 -23.25
C ILE A 26 9.63 -5.54 -22.44
N MET A 27 9.94 -4.34 -22.89
CA MET A 27 10.88 -3.44 -22.21
C MET A 27 10.37 -3.06 -20.81
N ILE A 28 9.09 -2.66 -20.68
CA ILE A 28 8.47 -2.34 -19.39
C ILE A 28 8.48 -3.56 -18.46
N SER A 29 8.18 -4.74 -18.98
CA SER A 29 8.20 -5.99 -18.21
C SER A 29 9.62 -6.32 -17.74
N PHE A 30 10.61 -6.17 -18.60
CA PHE A 30 12.02 -6.38 -18.25
C PHE A 30 12.50 -5.41 -17.17
N VAL A 31 12.18 -4.12 -17.30
CA VAL A 31 12.48 -3.11 -16.26
C VAL A 31 11.80 -3.47 -14.94
N SER A 32 10.54 -3.92 -14.98
CA SER A 32 9.83 -4.34 -13.77
C SER A 32 10.51 -5.52 -13.08
N LEU A 33 10.95 -6.54 -13.84
CA LEU A 33 11.70 -7.68 -13.31
C LEU A 33 13.05 -7.26 -12.72
N LEU A 34 13.75 -6.33 -13.38
CA LEU A 34 15.01 -5.79 -12.86
C LEU A 34 14.82 -5.01 -11.57
N VAL A 35 13.78 -4.19 -11.47
CA VAL A 35 13.43 -3.47 -10.24
C VAL A 35 13.14 -4.47 -9.13
N ASP A 36 12.26 -5.45 -9.37
CA ASP A 36 11.90 -6.44 -8.37
C ASP A 36 13.13 -7.22 -7.88
N TRP A 37 14.01 -7.65 -8.80
CA TRP A 37 15.30 -8.26 -8.46
C TRP A 37 16.16 -7.33 -7.61
N ALA A 38 16.35 -6.07 -8.02
CA ALA A 38 17.16 -5.11 -7.29
C ALA A 38 16.62 -4.88 -5.86
N ILE A 39 15.30 -4.76 -5.69
CA ILE A 39 14.67 -4.59 -4.37
C ILE A 39 14.98 -5.78 -3.45
N THR A 40 15.07 -7.01 -3.95
CA THR A 40 15.45 -8.17 -3.09
C THR A 40 16.88 -8.08 -2.55
N GLN A 41 17.76 -7.32 -3.21
CA GLN A 41 19.15 -7.17 -2.81
C GLN A 41 19.38 -5.97 -1.88
N ILE A 42 18.43 -5.03 -1.79
CA ILE A 42 18.57 -3.84 -0.94
C ILE A 42 18.55 -4.25 0.54
N PRO A 43 19.57 -3.95 1.35
CA PRO A 43 19.54 -4.21 2.78
C PRO A 43 18.42 -3.43 3.49
N ILE A 44 17.88 -3.96 4.59
CA ILE A 44 16.87 -3.25 5.41
C ILE A 44 17.40 -1.88 5.89
N SER A 45 18.70 -1.80 6.22
CA SER A 45 19.33 -0.55 6.64
C SER A 45 19.28 0.57 5.59
N TRP A 46 19.23 0.24 4.29
CA TRP A 46 19.07 1.24 3.24
C TRP A 46 17.64 1.75 3.16
N GLU A 47 16.67 0.87 3.38
CA GLU A 47 15.26 1.23 3.49
C GLU A 47 15.03 2.17 4.69
N GLN A 48 15.65 1.88 5.83
CA GLN A 48 15.61 2.73 7.03
C GLN A 48 16.27 4.09 6.81
N LYS A 49 17.39 4.15 6.09
CA LYS A 49 18.01 5.43 5.69
C LYS A 49 17.12 6.26 4.78
N LEU A 50 16.42 5.61 3.83
CA LEU A 50 15.44 6.28 2.99
C LEU A 50 14.30 6.85 3.84
N GLY A 51 13.81 6.05 4.80
CA GLY A 51 12.80 6.46 5.76
C GLY A 51 13.18 7.66 6.58
N ALA A 52 14.40 7.69 7.13
CA ALA A 52 14.92 8.80 7.93
C ALA A 52 14.88 10.17 7.21
N LEU A 53 14.81 10.19 5.87
CA LEU A 53 14.68 11.41 5.08
C LEU A 53 13.24 11.92 4.93
N VAL A 54 12.25 11.02 5.00
CA VAL A 54 10.84 11.33 4.67
C VAL A 54 9.91 11.24 5.87
N VAL A 55 10.20 10.35 6.84
CA VAL A 55 9.42 10.16 8.05
C VAL A 55 9.24 11.48 8.84
N PRO A 56 10.24 12.36 9.00
CA PRO A 56 10.07 13.64 9.70
C PRO A 56 9.01 14.56 9.08
N VAL A 57 8.67 14.41 7.80
CA VAL A 57 7.61 15.18 7.14
C VAL A 57 6.24 14.75 7.64
N TYR A 58 6.05 13.46 7.90
CA TYR A 58 4.81 12.91 8.44
C TYR A 58 4.74 13.03 9.97
N GLU A 59 5.87 12.91 10.68
CA GLU A 59 5.93 13.14 12.12
C GLU A 59 5.53 14.57 12.51
N GLN A 60 5.90 15.57 11.70
CA GLN A 60 5.46 16.95 11.93
C GLN A 60 3.94 17.12 11.84
N LYS A 61 3.26 16.25 11.08
CA LYS A 61 1.80 16.21 11.00
C LYS A 61 1.18 15.38 12.13
N ALA A 62 1.95 14.46 12.69
CA ALA A 62 1.52 13.61 13.77
C ALA A 62 1.28 14.41 15.05
N LYS A 63 0.42 13.86 15.91
CA LYS A 63 0.24 14.39 17.27
C LYS A 63 0.44 13.25 18.25
N ASP A 64 1.21 13.51 19.30
CA ASP A 64 1.22 12.65 20.48
C ASP A 64 -0.20 12.62 21.05
N SER A 65 -0.79 11.42 21.08
CA SER A 65 -2.20 11.23 21.42
C SER A 65 -2.46 9.83 22.00
N PRO A 66 -3.56 9.63 22.75
CA PRO A 66 -3.96 8.28 23.17
C PRO A 66 -4.18 7.34 21.98
N GLN A 67 -4.63 7.85 20.83
CA GLN A 67 -4.81 7.06 19.61
C GLN A 67 -3.47 6.51 19.11
N GLN A 68 -2.42 7.34 19.12
CA GLN A 68 -1.07 6.94 18.73
C GLN A 68 -0.54 5.77 19.59
N GLU A 69 -0.73 5.82 20.90
CA GLU A 69 -0.29 4.77 21.82
C GLU A 69 -1.07 3.46 21.61
N ILE A 70 -2.40 3.55 21.45
CA ILE A 70 -3.25 2.38 21.19
C ILE A 70 -2.86 1.74 19.87
N LEU A 71 -2.67 2.53 18.82
CA LEU A 71 -2.29 2.03 17.49
C LEU A 71 -0.94 1.30 17.51
N ASN A 72 0.05 1.82 18.24
CA ASN A 72 1.32 1.12 18.44
C ASN A 72 1.14 -0.18 19.22
N SER A 73 0.33 -0.19 20.29
CA SER A 73 0.04 -1.41 21.05
C SER A 73 -0.66 -2.50 20.20
N LEU A 74 -1.56 -2.10 19.31
CA LEU A 74 -2.18 -3.01 18.34
C LEU A 74 -1.15 -3.57 17.36
N LEU A 75 -0.24 -2.72 16.87
CA LEU A 75 0.84 -3.14 16.00
C LEU A 75 1.80 -4.12 16.70
N ASP A 76 2.22 -3.82 17.94
CA ASP A 76 3.06 -4.69 18.77
C ASP A 76 2.45 -6.09 18.94
N ARG A 77 1.12 -6.15 19.11
CA ARG A 77 0.39 -7.42 19.19
C ARG A 77 0.51 -8.23 17.90
N LEU A 78 0.41 -7.59 16.73
CA LEU A 78 0.61 -8.24 15.43
C LEU A 78 2.07 -8.67 15.25
N GLU A 79 3.02 -7.80 15.58
CA GLU A 79 4.45 -8.08 15.48
C GLU A 79 4.89 -9.26 16.32
N SER A 80 4.29 -9.45 17.50
CA SER A 80 4.53 -10.62 18.34
C SER A 80 4.20 -11.96 17.67
N LYS A 81 3.47 -11.94 16.54
CA LYS A 81 3.09 -13.12 15.73
C LYS A 81 3.90 -13.28 14.44
N LEU A 82 4.78 -12.33 14.13
CA LEU A 82 5.68 -12.38 13.00
C LEU A 82 6.85 -13.33 13.27
N ASP A 83 7.36 -13.93 12.20
CA ASP A 83 8.59 -14.73 12.29
C ASP A 83 9.79 -13.80 12.54
N ASN A 84 10.77 -14.25 13.32
CA ASN A 84 11.95 -13.44 13.67
C ASN A 84 12.64 -12.79 12.47
N LYS A 85 12.68 -13.46 11.31
CA LYS A 85 13.29 -12.90 10.09
C LYS A 85 12.62 -11.60 9.60
N LEU A 86 11.35 -11.40 9.93
CA LEU A 86 10.56 -10.21 9.59
C LEU A 86 10.64 -9.12 10.66
N THR A 87 11.26 -9.38 11.83
CA THR A 87 11.34 -8.43 12.95
C THR A 87 12.78 -8.13 13.41
N GLU A 88 13.75 -9.04 13.23
CA GLU A 88 15.12 -8.98 13.78
C GLU A 88 15.95 -7.74 13.39
N LYS A 89 15.49 -6.95 12.41
CA LYS A 89 16.14 -5.69 11.97
C LYS A 89 15.14 -4.59 11.63
N ARG A 90 13.90 -4.74 12.06
CA ARG A 90 12.79 -3.82 11.78
C ARG A 90 12.39 -3.15 13.08
N ASP A 91 11.99 -1.89 13.00
CA ASP A 91 11.45 -1.14 14.14
C ASP A 91 10.10 -0.57 13.71
N TYR A 92 9.09 -1.44 13.66
CA TYR A 92 7.81 -0.99 13.14
C TYR A 92 7.10 -0.08 14.13
N ARG A 93 6.49 0.98 13.60
CA ARG A 93 5.65 1.87 14.41
C ARG A 93 4.58 2.52 13.56
N VAL A 94 3.50 2.90 14.22
CA VAL A 94 2.44 3.69 13.61
C VAL A 94 2.75 5.18 13.79
N ILE A 95 2.31 6.00 12.85
CA ILE A 95 2.15 7.45 13.01
C ILE A 95 0.68 7.79 12.76
N TYR A 96 0.01 8.33 13.78
CA TYR A 96 -1.36 8.82 13.70
C TYR A 96 -1.40 10.25 13.16
N ILE A 97 -2.10 10.42 12.04
CA ILE A 97 -2.21 11.70 11.32
C ILE A 97 -3.64 12.24 11.47
N PRO A 98 -3.86 13.36 12.17
CA PRO A 98 -5.17 13.94 12.43
C PRO A 98 -5.74 14.69 11.20
N GLU A 99 -5.76 14.04 10.05
CA GLU A 99 -6.38 14.52 8.81
C GLU A 99 -7.59 13.64 8.45
N LYS A 100 -8.61 14.24 7.83
CA LYS A 100 -9.92 13.61 7.57
C LYS A 100 -9.90 12.55 6.46
N ASN A 101 -8.77 12.34 5.79
CA ASN A 101 -8.64 11.35 4.72
C ASN A 101 -8.85 9.93 5.26
N VAL A 102 -9.59 9.11 4.55
CA VAL A 102 -9.68 7.67 4.84
C VAL A 102 -8.52 7.00 4.14
N ASN A 103 -7.38 6.82 4.82
CA ASN A 103 -6.24 6.13 4.26
C ASN A 103 -5.29 5.56 5.33
N ALA A 104 -4.42 4.63 4.92
CA ALA A 104 -3.23 4.17 5.62
C ALA A 104 -2.15 3.83 4.58
N PHE A 105 -0.87 3.85 4.97
CA PHE A 105 0.22 3.58 4.03
C PHE A 105 1.52 3.20 4.74
N ALA A 106 2.27 2.31 4.09
CA ALA A 106 3.66 1.98 4.45
C ALA A 106 4.66 3.05 3.95
N ILE A 107 5.39 3.66 4.89
CA ILE A 107 6.50 4.58 4.64
C ILE A 107 7.81 3.77 4.76
N PRO A 108 8.79 3.94 3.85
CA PRO A 108 10.10 3.35 4.03
C PRO A 108 10.67 3.63 5.43
N GLY A 109 11.36 2.66 6.01
CA GLY A 109 11.88 2.77 7.39
C GLY A 109 10.88 2.38 8.46
N ASP A 110 10.06 1.36 8.16
CA ASP A 110 9.25 0.62 9.13
C ASP A 110 8.09 1.43 9.73
N VAL A 111 7.66 2.51 9.08
CA VAL A 111 6.59 3.38 9.60
C VAL A 111 5.27 3.16 8.85
N ILE A 112 4.19 2.90 9.58
CA ILE A 112 2.82 2.89 9.04
C ILE A 112 2.17 4.24 9.34
N GLY A 113 1.82 5.00 8.32
CA GLY A 113 0.96 6.18 8.48
C GLY A 113 -0.51 5.76 8.52
N ILE A 114 -1.28 6.23 9.50
CA ILE A 114 -2.73 6.02 9.57
C ILE A 114 -3.44 7.34 9.82
N PHE A 115 -4.48 7.61 9.05
CA PHE A 115 -5.23 8.86 9.15
C PHE A 115 -6.44 8.74 10.08
N GLU A 116 -6.78 9.82 10.76
CA GLU A 116 -7.99 9.94 11.58
C GLU A 116 -9.26 9.56 10.83
N GLY A 117 -9.38 9.96 9.56
CA GLY A 117 -10.52 9.58 8.73
C GLY A 117 -10.68 8.07 8.61
N LEU A 118 -9.59 7.30 8.54
CA LEU A 118 -9.67 5.84 8.51
C LEU A 118 -10.10 5.27 9.87
N VAL A 119 -9.51 5.75 10.96
CA VAL A 119 -9.85 5.28 12.31
C VAL A 119 -11.33 5.53 12.63
N LYS A 120 -11.90 6.64 12.13
CA LYS A 120 -13.33 6.98 12.27
C LYS A 120 -14.28 6.00 11.58
N GLU A 121 -13.84 5.33 10.52
CA GLU A 121 -14.69 4.40 9.75
C GLU A 121 -14.62 2.96 10.26
N VAL A 122 -13.64 2.66 11.12
CA VAL A 122 -13.47 1.33 11.73
C VAL A 122 -14.52 1.12 12.82
N LYS A 123 -15.18 -0.05 12.82
CA LYS A 123 -16.23 -0.39 13.81
C LYS A 123 -15.80 -1.42 14.85
N SER A 124 -14.64 -2.05 14.70
CA SER A 124 -14.12 -3.06 15.63
C SER A 124 -12.59 -3.08 15.64
N GLU A 125 -11.98 -3.58 16.73
CA GLU A 125 -10.53 -3.77 16.78
C GLU A 125 -10.07 -4.74 15.67
N ASN A 126 -10.87 -5.77 15.36
CA ASN A 126 -10.51 -6.74 14.32
C ASN A 126 -10.40 -6.12 12.92
N GLU A 127 -11.26 -5.14 12.59
CA GLU A 127 -11.16 -4.38 11.34
C GLU A 127 -9.84 -3.60 11.28
N LEU A 128 -9.47 -2.91 12.36
CA LEU A 128 -8.22 -2.15 12.44
C LEU A 128 -6.99 -3.06 12.35
N MET A 129 -7.04 -4.21 13.02
CA MET A 129 -5.97 -5.21 12.99
C MET A 129 -5.80 -5.85 11.62
N MET A 130 -6.89 -6.00 10.85
CA MET A 130 -6.82 -6.42 9.46
C MET A 130 -6.11 -5.37 8.60
N ILE A 131 -6.38 -4.08 8.82
CA ILE A 131 -5.73 -2.98 8.08
C ILE A 131 -4.24 -2.88 8.43
N LEU A 132 -3.89 -2.89 9.72
CA LEU A 132 -2.48 -2.88 10.15
C LEU A 132 -1.73 -4.13 9.66
N GLY A 133 -2.37 -5.31 9.72
CA GLY A 133 -1.82 -6.54 9.17
C GLY A 133 -1.62 -6.49 7.65
N HIS A 134 -2.51 -5.82 6.93
CA HIS A 134 -2.37 -5.57 5.49
C HIS A 134 -1.15 -4.67 5.18
N GLU A 135 -0.98 -3.57 5.91
CA GLU A 135 0.21 -2.70 5.76
C GLU A 135 1.51 -3.42 6.11
N LEU A 136 1.53 -4.26 7.15
CA LEU A 136 2.66 -5.15 7.44
C LEU A 136 2.93 -6.14 6.28
N GLY A 137 1.89 -6.58 5.58
CA GLY A 137 2.01 -7.39 4.38
C GLY A 137 2.74 -6.64 3.25
N HIS A 138 2.46 -5.35 3.06
CA HIS A 138 3.22 -4.52 2.12
C HIS A 138 4.69 -4.37 2.52
N PHE A 139 5.00 -4.25 3.82
CA PHE A 139 6.38 -4.25 4.30
C PHE A 139 7.10 -5.58 4.11
N ALA A 140 6.43 -6.69 4.44
CA ALA A 140 6.97 -8.04 4.26
C ALA A 140 7.29 -8.31 2.80
N ASN A 141 6.42 -7.84 1.89
CA ASN A 141 6.66 -7.94 0.47
C ASN A 141 7.63 -6.88 -0.05
N ARG A 142 7.80 -5.72 0.60
CA ARG A 142 8.53 -4.51 0.16
C ARG A 142 7.89 -3.81 -1.04
N ASP A 143 6.58 -3.66 -1.00
CA ASP A 143 5.79 -3.12 -2.11
C ASP A 143 6.01 -1.62 -2.33
N HIS A 144 6.19 -0.86 -1.25
CA HIS A 144 6.56 0.56 -1.26
C HIS A 144 7.88 0.80 -2.02
N LEU A 145 8.89 -0.05 -1.80
CA LEU A 145 10.16 0.04 -2.54
C LEU A 145 10.04 -0.35 -4.01
N ARG A 146 9.21 -1.34 -4.35
CA ARG A 146 8.93 -1.69 -5.75
C ARG A 146 8.20 -0.56 -6.47
N SER A 147 7.22 0.05 -5.82
CA SER A 147 6.52 1.24 -6.32
C SER A 147 7.52 2.36 -6.61
N LEU A 148 8.35 2.71 -5.63
CA LEU A 148 9.36 3.75 -5.78
C LEU A 148 10.37 3.43 -6.89
N GLY A 149 10.89 2.20 -6.94
CA GLY A 149 11.84 1.77 -7.97
C GLY A 149 11.27 1.88 -9.38
N LYS A 150 9.99 1.52 -9.57
CA LYS A 150 9.29 1.70 -10.85
C LYS A 150 9.12 3.18 -11.20
N THR A 151 8.73 4.03 -10.25
CA THR A 151 8.64 5.47 -10.47
C THR A 151 9.99 6.07 -10.86
N LEU A 152 11.08 5.68 -10.19
CA LEU A 152 12.42 6.15 -10.52
C LEU A 152 12.87 5.69 -11.91
N ALA A 153 12.61 4.43 -12.27
CA ALA A 153 12.93 3.92 -13.60
C ALA A 153 12.22 4.70 -14.72
N ILE A 154 10.93 5.02 -14.52
CA ILE A 154 10.16 5.85 -15.46
C ILE A 154 10.76 7.27 -15.56
N ARG A 155 11.08 7.89 -14.42
CA ARG A 155 11.69 9.24 -14.41
C ARG A 155 13.03 9.27 -15.13
N VAL A 156 13.89 8.28 -14.90
CA VAL A 156 15.18 8.14 -15.60
C VAL A 156 14.98 7.96 -17.10
N ALA A 157 14.00 7.14 -17.52
CA ALA A 157 13.69 6.97 -18.93
C ALA A 157 13.22 8.28 -19.59
N ILE A 158 12.35 9.04 -18.92
CA ILE A 158 11.89 10.35 -19.39
C ILE A 158 13.06 11.33 -19.49
N ALA A 159 13.89 11.45 -18.45
CA ALA A 159 15.06 12.34 -18.43
C ALA A 159 16.06 11.99 -19.55
N SER A 160 16.25 10.70 -19.84
CA SER A 160 17.13 10.24 -20.92
C SER A 160 16.63 10.64 -22.30
N ILE A 161 15.30 10.75 -22.48
CA ILE A 161 14.67 11.15 -23.74
C ILE A 161 14.60 12.68 -23.86
N SER A 162 14.27 13.38 -22.78
CA SER A 162 14.09 14.84 -22.78
C SER A 162 15.40 15.62 -22.65
N GLY A 163 16.45 15.00 -22.11
CA GLY A 163 17.69 15.67 -21.70
C GLY A 163 17.56 16.53 -20.43
N ASP A 164 16.39 16.50 -19.77
CA ASP A 164 16.12 17.28 -18.56
C ASP A 164 16.29 16.44 -17.30
N ASN A 165 17.39 16.70 -16.59
CA ASN A 165 17.74 16.04 -15.34
C ASN A 165 17.08 16.68 -14.10
N ALA A 166 16.34 17.80 -14.24
CA ALA A 166 15.69 18.45 -13.11
C ALA A 166 14.71 17.51 -12.39
N THR A 167 14.09 16.60 -13.13
CA THR A 167 13.17 15.57 -12.61
C THR A 167 13.81 14.57 -11.64
N LEU A 168 15.14 14.47 -11.62
CA LEU A 168 15.93 13.57 -10.76
C LEU A 168 16.54 14.29 -9.54
N ALA A 169 16.57 15.63 -9.52
CA ALA A 169 17.30 16.40 -8.52
C ALA A 169 16.65 16.38 -7.12
N ASN A 170 15.32 16.24 -7.03
CA ASN A 170 14.58 16.27 -5.76
C ASN A 170 14.18 14.85 -5.29
N THR A 171 15.14 14.09 -4.77
CA THR A 171 14.90 12.71 -4.35
C THR A 171 13.86 12.61 -3.22
N VAL A 172 13.90 13.49 -2.22
CA VAL A 172 12.95 13.47 -1.09
C VAL A 172 11.52 13.74 -1.57
N GLY A 173 11.33 14.76 -2.41
CA GLY A 173 10.02 15.06 -2.98
C GLY A 173 9.46 13.90 -3.82
N VAL A 174 10.31 13.21 -4.59
CA VAL A 174 9.90 12.03 -5.36
C VAL A 174 9.38 10.92 -4.45
N VAL A 175 10.04 10.66 -3.32
CA VAL A 175 9.62 9.60 -2.39
C VAL A 175 8.28 9.96 -1.73
N ILE A 176 8.12 11.20 -1.28
CA ILE A 176 6.85 11.68 -0.68
C ILE A 176 5.71 11.59 -1.71
N GLU A 177 5.94 12.06 -2.93
CA GLU A 177 4.97 11.97 -4.02
C GLU A 177 4.63 10.51 -4.34
N ASN A 178 5.62 9.61 -4.32
CA ASN A 178 5.40 8.19 -4.55
C ASN A 178 4.56 7.56 -3.43
N ILE A 179 4.80 7.90 -2.16
CA ILE A 179 4.00 7.41 -1.04
C ILE A 179 2.54 7.84 -1.20
N SER A 180 2.31 9.14 -1.46
CA SER A 180 0.95 9.68 -1.62
C SER A 180 0.21 9.13 -2.83
N ASN A 181 0.92 8.76 -3.90
CA ASN A 181 0.33 8.26 -5.15
C ASN A 181 0.58 6.76 -5.36
N ALA A 182 1.01 6.03 -4.33
CA ALA A 182 1.35 4.63 -4.44
C ALA A 182 0.12 3.85 -4.91
N ARG A 183 0.31 2.98 -5.90
CA ARG A 183 -0.73 2.07 -6.38
C ARG A 183 -0.14 0.69 -6.49
N TYR A 184 -0.72 -0.26 -5.78
CA TYR A 184 -0.26 -1.63 -5.82
C TYR A 184 -1.05 -2.47 -6.82
N SER A 185 -0.36 -3.45 -7.41
CA SER A 185 -0.98 -4.41 -8.31
C SER A 185 -1.95 -5.32 -7.56
N GLN A 186 -2.92 -5.90 -8.27
CA GLN A 186 -3.87 -6.84 -7.65
C GLN A 186 -3.21 -8.03 -6.96
N SER A 187 -2.03 -8.44 -7.41
CA SER A 187 -1.25 -9.52 -6.79
C SER A 187 -0.57 -9.07 -5.49
N GLN A 188 -0.13 -7.82 -5.40
CA GLN A 188 0.44 -7.24 -4.18
C GLN A 188 -0.63 -7.07 -3.11
N GLU A 189 -1.77 -6.48 -3.48
CA GLU A 189 -2.95 -6.37 -2.61
C GLU A 189 -3.39 -7.75 -2.09
N TYR A 190 -3.44 -8.76 -2.97
CA TYR A 190 -3.81 -10.13 -2.56
C TYR A 190 -2.83 -10.75 -1.57
N GLN A 191 -1.53 -10.50 -1.72
CA GLN A 191 -0.51 -10.99 -0.80
C GLN A 191 -0.59 -10.27 0.55
N ALA A 192 -0.82 -8.95 0.54
CA ALA A 192 -1.03 -8.15 1.74
C ALA A 192 -2.31 -8.59 2.49
N ASP A 193 -3.39 -8.84 1.77
CA ASP A 193 -4.64 -9.39 2.30
C ASP A 193 -4.46 -10.79 2.92
N GLU A 194 -3.76 -11.70 2.25
CA GLU A 194 -3.47 -13.04 2.80
C GLU A 194 -2.62 -12.94 4.07
N PHE A 195 -1.64 -12.03 4.07
CA PHE A 195 -0.77 -11.79 5.20
C PHE A 195 -1.53 -11.22 6.40
N GLY A 196 -2.36 -10.20 6.19
CA GLY A 196 -3.22 -9.62 7.23
C GLY A 196 -4.18 -10.65 7.84
N LEU A 197 -4.84 -11.48 7.01
CA LEU A 197 -5.70 -12.56 7.49
C LEU A 197 -4.94 -13.59 8.34
N MET A 198 -3.74 -13.96 7.91
CA MET A 198 -2.88 -14.89 8.64
C MET A 198 -2.49 -14.32 10.01
N LEU A 199 -2.12 -13.04 10.09
CA LEU A 199 -1.82 -12.36 11.35
C LEU A 199 -3.04 -12.25 12.26
N LEU A 200 -4.21 -11.91 11.71
CA LEU A 200 -5.46 -11.84 12.46
C LEU A 200 -5.78 -13.20 13.09
N ASN A 201 -5.70 -14.28 12.30
CA ASN A 201 -5.90 -15.64 12.79
C ASN A 201 -4.84 -16.05 13.85
N LYS A 202 -3.57 -15.69 13.67
CA LYS A 202 -2.51 -15.96 14.67
C LYS A 202 -2.72 -15.17 15.98
N THR A 203 -3.36 -14.01 15.90
CA THR A 203 -3.56 -13.11 17.04
C THR A 203 -4.78 -13.52 17.87
N TYR A 204 -5.90 -13.83 17.21
CA TYR A 204 -7.18 -14.11 17.88
C TYR A 204 -7.65 -15.57 17.80
N GLY A 205 -7.04 -16.39 16.94
CA GLY A 205 -7.54 -17.73 16.61
C GLY A 205 -8.76 -17.74 15.69
N HIS A 206 -9.17 -16.58 15.17
CA HIS A 206 -10.27 -16.38 14.22
C HIS A 206 -10.02 -15.16 13.33
N VAL A 207 -10.86 -14.97 12.32
CA VAL A 207 -10.77 -13.87 11.33
C VAL A 207 -12.05 -13.05 11.20
N THR A 208 -12.92 -13.07 12.21
CA THR A 208 -14.06 -12.13 12.35
C THR A 208 -13.61 -10.69 12.13
N GLY A 209 -14.41 -9.88 11.44
CA GLY A 209 -14.08 -8.49 11.12
C GLY A 209 -13.21 -8.28 9.87
N ALA A 210 -12.54 -9.32 9.35
CA ALA A 210 -11.55 -9.17 8.28
C ALA A 210 -12.08 -8.57 6.95
N THR A 211 -13.39 -8.64 6.71
CA THR A 211 -14.02 -8.09 5.50
C THR A 211 -14.78 -6.80 5.74
N ASP A 212 -14.97 -6.41 7.00
CA ASP A 212 -16.10 -5.57 7.39
C ASP A 212 -15.81 -4.12 7.05
N PHE A 213 -14.58 -3.64 7.27
CA PHE A 213 -14.12 -2.34 6.81
C PHE A 213 -14.35 -2.15 5.30
N PHE A 214 -13.92 -3.12 4.48
CA PHE A 214 -14.08 -3.04 3.02
C PHE A 214 -15.55 -3.09 2.56
N LYS A 215 -16.41 -3.80 3.31
CA LYS A 215 -17.86 -3.83 3.08
C LYS A 215 -18.49 -2.48 3.43
N ASN A 216 -18.19 -1.94 4.61
CA ASN A 216 -18.68 -0.65 5.09
C ASN A 216 -18.26 0.50 4.18
N LEU A 217 -16.98 0.53 3.78
CA LEU A 217 -16.41 1.60 2.98
C LEU A 217 -16.98 1.65 1.55
N LYS A 218 -17.48 0.52 1.04
CA LYS A 218 -18.22 0.46 -0.24
C LYS A 218 -19.54 1.21 -0.16
N GLU A 219 -20.26 1.12 0.96
CA GLU A 219 -21.57 1.74 1.13
C GLU A 219 -21.48 3.27 1.18
N GLN A 220 -20.27 3.80 1.43
CA GLN A 220 -20.00 5.22 1.61
C GLN A 220 -19.21 5.85 0.43
N GLU A 221 -19.52 5.47 -0.82
CA GLU A 221 -18.80 5.78 -2.09
C GLU A 221 -18.11 7.16 -2.26
N LYS A 222 -18.43 8.20 -1.48
CA LYS A 222 -17.77 9.51 -1.49
C LYS A 222 -16.58 9.66 -0.53
N LEU A 223 -16.57 8.97 0.61
CA LEU A 223 -15.50 9.07 1.62
C LEU A 223 -14.32 8.14 1.31
N SER A 224 -14.51 7.20 0.40
CA SER A 224 -13.60 6.08 0.16
C SER A 224 -12.65 6.23 -1.03
N TRP A 225 -12.71 7.36 -1.74
CA TRP A 225 -11.90 7.60 -2.94
C TRP A 225 -10.40 7.51 -2.67
N ASP A 226 -9.93 8.06 -1.54
CA ASP A 226 -8.51 8.08 -1.21
C ASP A 226 -7.99 6.66 -0.95
N PHE A 227 -8.63 5.90 -0.05
CA PHE A 227 -8.27 4.51 0.22
C PHE A 227 -8.32 3.63 -1.03
N PHE A 228 -9.38 3.71 -1.83
CA PHE A 228 -9.50 2.87 -3.03
C PHE A 228 -8.59 3.33 -4.19
N SER A 229 -8.09 4.56 -4.15
CA SER A 229 -7.12 5.05 -5.14
C SER A 229 -5.75 4.40 -4.96
N SER A 230 -5.33 4.16 -3.72
CA SER A 230 -4.10 3.42 -3.38
C SER A 230 -4.33 1.91 -3.35
N HIS A 231 -5.47 1.47 -2.81
CA HIS A 231 -5.85 0.05 -2.61
C HIS A 231 -7.09 -0.32 -3.43
N PRO A 232 -6.96 -0.57 -4.75
CA PRO A 232 -8.12 -0.84 -5.59
C PRO A 232 -8.83 -2.15 -5.23
N ALA A 233 -10.15 -2.17 -5.47
CA ALA A 233 -11.00 -3.37 -5.59
C ALA A 233 -11.82 -3.85 -4.37
N GLY A 234 -12.58 -2.99 -3.68
CA GLY A 234 -13.45 -3.37 -2.55
C GLY A 234 -14.28 -4.66 -2.73
N GLU A 235 -15.19 -4.75 -3.71
CA GLU A 235 -16.06 -5.94 -3.83
C GLU A 235 -15.30 -7.22 -4.24
N LYS A 236 -14.36 -7.10 -5.18
CA LYS A 236 -13.55 -8.25 -5.61
C LYS A 236 -12.64 -8.72 -4.47
N ARG A 237 -12.13 -7.80 -3.66
CA ARG A 237 -11.31 -8.05 -2.47
C ARG A 237 -12.10 -8.82 -1.41
N VAL A 238 -13.29 -8.32 -1.05
CA VAL A 238 -14.20 -9.02 -0.12
C VAL A 238 -14.46 -10.46 -0.59
N LYS A 239 -14.85 -10.66 -1.85
CA LYS A 239 -15.09 -12.01 -2.41
C LYS A 239 -13.84 -12.90 -2.36
N ARG A 240 -12.65 -12.35 -2.57
CA ARG A 240 -11.37 -13.09 -2.47
C ARG A 240 -11.05 -13.46 -1.04
N LEU A 241 -11.19 -12.53 -0.09
CA LEU A 241 -11.00 -12.78 1.34
C LEU A 241 -11.96 -13.86 1.83
N GLU A 242 -13.26 -13.76 1.53
CA GLU A 242 -14.26 -14.78 1.90
C GLU A 242 -13.92 -16.17 1.35
N LYS A 243 -13.46 -16.23 0.09
CA LYS A 243 -12.98 -17.48 -0.52
C LYS A 243 -11.76 -18.02 0.22
N LEU A 244 -10.80 -17.17 0.54
CA LEU A 244 -9.56 -17.55 1.23
C LEU A 244 -9.84 -18.05 2.66
N ILE A 245 -10.71 -17.37 3.40
CA ILE A 245 -11.19 -17.77 4.73
C ILE A 245 -11.77 -19.18 4.67
N LYS A 246 -12.64 -19.45 3.69
CA LYS A 246 -13.24 -20.79 3.49
C LYS A 246 -12.20 -21.84 3.12
N GLN A 247 -11.25 -21.49 2.24
CA GLN A 247 -10.20 -22.41 1.78
C GLN A 247 -9.22 -22.80 2.91
N LYS A 248 -8.84 -21.83 3.75
CA LYS A 248 -7.93 -22.05 4.90
C LYS A 248 -8.65 -22.58 6.13
N GLN A 249 -9.99 -22.71 6.07
CA GLN A 249 -10.84 -23.14 7.19
C GLN A 249 -10.65 -22.27 8.44
N TYR A 250 -10.42 -20.97 8.26
CA TYR A 250 -10.33 -20.04 9.38
C TYR A 250 -11.68 -19.92 10.09
N LYS A 251 -11.62 -19.84 11.42
CA LYS A 251 -12.82 -19.73 12.26
C LYS A 251 -13.33 -18.30 12.26
N LEU A 252 -14.63 -18.15 12.49
CA LEU A 252 -15.24 -16.92 12.92
C LEU A 252 -15.53 -17.05 14.43
N GLY A 253 -15.13 -16.04 15.19
CA GLY A 253 -15.37 -15.90 16.62
C GLY A 253 -16.10 -14.58 16.92
N GLU A 254 -15.98 -14.12 18.16
CA GLU A 254 -16.57 -12.85 18.61
C GLU A 254 -15.77 -11.64 18.12
N TYR A 255 -16.42 -10.48 18.05
CA TYR A 255 -15.73 -9.22 17.78
C TYR A 255 -14.98 -8.77 19.04
N SER A 256 -13.79 -8.23 18.83
CA SER A 256 -13.07 -7.45 19.84
C SER A 256 -13.49 -5.99 19.73
N ASP A 257 -13.95 -5.43 20.85
CA ASP A 257 -14.41 -4.05 20.92
C ASP A 257 -13.28 -3.08 20.61
N LEU A 258 -13.61 -1.98 19.93
CA LEU A 258 -12.67 -0.91 19.67
C LEU A 258 -12.40 -0.14 20.97
N GLU A 259 -11.14 0.14 21.29
CA GLU A 259 -10.79 0.93 22.48
C GLU A 259 -11.51 2.29 22.52
N PRO A 260 -12.00 2.77 23.68
CA PRO A 260 -12.85 3.98 23.75
C PRO A 260 -12.26 5.24 23.12
N ASN A 261 -10.93 5.43 23.19
CA ASN A 261 -10.27 6.60 22.60
C ASN A 261 -10.18 6.55 21.07
N LEU A 262 -10.45 5.39 20.46
CA LEU A 262 -10.59 5.23 19.01
C LEU A 262 -12.07 5.30 18.58
N GLN A 263 -13.02 5.28 19.53
CA GLN A 263 -14.44 5.47 19.24
C GLN A 263 -14.75 6.97 19.17
N PHE A 264 -14.85 7.50 17.96
CA PHE A 264 -15.28 8.88 17.76
C PHE A 264 -16.79 8.98 17.96
N SER A 265 -17.24 9.79 18.93
CA SER A 265 -18.67 10.05 19.09
C SER A 265 -19.21 10.89 17.94
N ASP A 266 -20.48 10.67 17.54
CA ASP A 266 -21.18 11.44 16.50
C ASP A 266 -21.12 12.98 16.70
N ARG A 267 -20.79 13.45 17.91
CA ARG A 267 -20.70 14.88 18.25
C ARG A 267 -19.43 15.57 17.73
N GLU A 268 -18.39 14.83 17.36
CA GLU A 268 -17.17 15.40 16.78
C GLU A 268 -17.22 15.50 15.24
N ILE A 269 -18.16 14.81 14.61
CA ILE A 269 -18.33 14.78 13.14
C ILE A 269 -18.80 16.14 12.60
N PHE A 270 -19.44 16.96 13.44
CA PHE A 270 -20.01 18.27 13.05
C PHE A 270 -19.22 19.49 13.55
N ARG A 271 -18.01 19.31 14.10
CA ARG A 271 -17.10 20.43 14.39
C ARG A 271 -15.98 20.46 13.35
N ASN A 272 -16.21 21.25 12.29
CA ASN A 272 -15.27 21.84 11.30
C ASN A 272 -15.79 21.66 9.89
#